data_AF-A0A661VF30-F1
#
_entry.id   AF-A0A661VF30-F1
#
_cell.length_a   1.000
_cell.length_b   1.000
_cell.length_c   1.000
_cell.angle_alpha   90.00
_cell.angle_beta   90.00
_cell.angle_gamma   90.00
#
_symmetry.space_group_name_H-M   'P 1'
#
loop_
_entity.id
_entity.type
_entity.pdbx_description
1 polymer ?
#
loop_
_entity_poly.entity_id
_entity_poly.type
_entity_poly.pdbx_seq_one_letter_code
_entity_poly.pdbx_strand_id
1 'polypeptide(L)'
;MVARMLQGIEISSETLAVDLIHEVGPIPGHFLSKPHTRDWWRKEQYIPKLADRQSYPMWEKGGSKDLFAMAEERVKEILATHQPTPLPEDQDRELDNILREAEEYYKKKGWL
;
A
#
# COMPACT_ATOMS: atom_id res chain seq x y z
N MET A 1 7.26 0.33 -2.30
CA MET A 1 8.56 0.07 -2.96
C MET A 1 9.67 -0.12 -1.94
N VAL A 2 10.05 0.92 -1.17
CA VAL A 2 11.18 0.82 -0.20
C VAL A 2 11.02 -0.33 0.79
N ALA A 3 9.87 -0.47 1.45
CA ALA A 3 9.63 -1.58 2.38
C ALA A 3 9.79 -2.97 1.73
N ARG A 4 9.31 -3.14 0.48
CA ARG A 4 9.50 -4.38 -0.28
C ARG A 4 10.97 -4.64 -0.60
N MET A 5 11.73 -3.59 -0.94
CA MET A 5 13.16 -3.70 -1.19
C MET A 5 13.93 -4.10 0.07
N LEU A 6 13.55 -3.55 1.23
CA LEU A 6 14.16 -3.87 2.53
C LEU A 6 13.89 -5.32 2.98
N GLN A 7 12.82 -5.96 2.50
CA GLN A 7 12.56 -7.38 2.77
C GLN A 7 13.63 -8.31 2.15
N GLY A 8 14.42 -7.82 1.19
CA GLY A 8 15.47 -8.60 0.55
C GLY A 8 14.93 -9.66 -0.40
N ILE A 9 15.76 -10.69 -0.64
CA ILE A 9 15.49 -11.82 -1.53
C ILE A 9 15.41 -13.07 -0.67
N GLU A 10 14.27 -13.74 -0.70
CA GLU A 10 14.09 -15.04 -0.07
C GLU A 10 14.72 -16.13 -0.96
N ILE A 11 15.57 -16.98 -0.39
CA ILE A 11 16.25 -18.06 -1.12
C ILE A 11 15.70 -19.39 -0.60
N SER A 12 14.91 -20.07 -1.44
CA SER A 12 14.39 -21.41 -1.21
C SER A 12 14.26 -22.15 -2.54
N SER A 13 13.99 -23.47 -2.50
CA SER A 13 13.74 -24.25 -3.73
C SER A 13 12.60 -23.63 -4.57
N GLU A 14 11.55 -23.16 -3.89
CA GLU A 14 10.40 -22.54 -4.53
C GLU A 14 10.73 -21.19 -5.17
N THR A 15 11.47 -20.32 -4.49
CA THR A 15 11.81 -18.98 -5.03
C THR A 15 12.88 -19.05 -6.11
N LEU A 16 13.74 -20.08 -6.11
CA LEU A 16 14.69 -20.33 -7.18
C LEU A 16 14.02 -20.85 -8.46
N ALA A 17 12.89 -21.57 -8.34
CA ALA A 17 12.05 -22.03 -9.45
C ALA A 17 12.81 -22.82 -10.55
N VAL A 18 13.88 -23.54 -10.18
CA VAL A 18 14.78 -24.22 -11.14
C VAL A 18 14.04 -25.26 -11.98
N ASP A 19 13.19 -26.07 -11.35
CA ASP A 19 12.42 -27.11 -12.03
C ASP A 19 11.45 -26.51 -13.06
N LEU A 20 10.82 -25.37 -12.70
CA LEU A 20 9.93 -24.65 -13.60
C LEU A 20 10.68 -24.08 -14.80
N ILE A 21 11.89 -23.54 -14.59
CA ILE A 21 12.75 -23.02 -15.66
C ILE A 21 13.10 -24.15 -16.64
N HIS A 22 13.43 -25.34 -16.12
CA HIS A 22 13.68 -26.51 -16.95
C HIS A 22 12.43 -27.01 -17.68
N GLU A 23 11.27 -27.00 -17.03
CA GLU A 23 9.98 -27.39 -17.62
C GLU A 23 9.58 -26.47 -18.78
N VAL A 24 9.74 -25.15 -18.62
CA VAL A 24 9.39 -24.16 -19.65
C VAL A 24 10.35 -24.21 -20.83
N GLY A 25 11.65 -24.37 -20.57
CA GLY A 25 12.67 -24.44 -21.60
C GLY A 25 12.85 -23.14 -22.40
N PRO A 26 13.60 -23.20 -23.52
CA PRO A 26 13.89 -22.03 -24.35
C PRO A 26 12.65 -21.56 -25.14
N ILE A 27 12.81 -20.46 -25.88
CA ILE A 27 11.74 -19.90 -26.75
C ILE A 27 11.24 -20.99 -27.72
N PRO A 28 9.91 -21.21 -27.85
CA PRO A 28 8.80 -20.34 -27.43
C PRO A 28 8.17 -20.63 -26.04
N GLY A 29 8.97 -20.83 -24.99
CA GLY A 29 8.48 -20.95 -23.59
C GLY A 29 8.05 -19.64 -22.92
N HIS A 30 6.98 -19.68 -22.12
CA HIS A 30 6.56 -18.58 -21.25
C HIS A 30 6.02 -19.06 -19.89
N PHE A 31 6.08 -18.19 -18.88
CA PHE A 31 5.71 -18.52 -17.49
C PHE A 31 4.30 -18.09 -17.10
N LEU A 32 3.64 -17.25 -17.92
CA LEU A 32 2.37 -16.61 -17.55
C LEU A 32 1.21 -17.59 -17.21
N SER A 33 1.20 -18.78 -17.80
CA SER A 33 0.18 -19.81 -17.55
C SER A 33 0.53 -20.79 -16.43
N LYS A 34 1.70 -20.63 -15.80
CA LYS A 34 2.23 -21.62 -14.86
C LYS A 34 1.64 -21.44 -13.45
N PRO A 35 1.32 -22.53 -12.72
CA PRO A 35 0.81 -22.46 -11.36
C PRO A 35 1.72 -21.66 -10.42
N HIS A 36 3.04 -21.87 -10.54
CA HIS A 36 4.04 -21.13 -9.76
C HIS A 36 3.89 -19.61 -9.92
N THR A 37 3.76 -19.11 -11.16
CA THR A 37 3.54 -17.67 -11.40
C THR A 37 2.27 -17.18 -10.73
N ARG A 38 1.16 -17.94 -10.79
CA ARG A 38 -0.10 -17.58 -10.12
C ARG A 38 0.07 -17.47 -8.60
N ASP A 39 0.87 -18.34 -8.00
CA ASP A 39 1.02 -18.41 -6.55
C ASP A 39 2.02 -17.38 -6.01
N TRP A 40 3.03 -17.00 -6.81
CA TRP A 40 4.12 -16.12 -6.39
C TRP A 40 3.98 -14.67 -6.85
N TRP A 41 3.26 -14.35 -7.94
CA TRP A 41 3.30 -13.00 -8.51
C TRP A 41 2.88 -11.91 -7.52
N ARG A 42 1.82 -12.11 -6.72
CA ARG A 42 1.38 -11.11 -5.72
C ARG A 42 2.28 -11.07 -4.49
N LYS A 43 3.02 -12.15 -4.20
CA LYS A 43 3.91 -12.25 -3.04
C LYS A 43 5.21 -11.50 -3.30
N GLU A 44 5.80 -11.74 -4.47
CA GLU A 44 7.11 -11.17 -4.82
C GLU A 44 7.02 -9.77 -5.43
N GLN A 45 5.97 -9.49 -6.21
CA GLN A 45 5.84 -8.21 -6.89
C GLN A 45 5.19 -7.15 -5.99
N TYR A 46 5.78 -5.96 -5.97
CA TYR A 46 5.12 -4.79 -5.40
C TYR A 46 4.17 -4.18 -6.43
N ILE A 47 2.87 -4.17 -6.13
CA ILE A 47 1.86 -3.49 -6.94
C ILE A 47 1.69 -2.07 -6.41
N PRO A 48 2.08 -1.03 -7.17
CA PRO A 48 1.97 0.35 -6.71
C PRO A 48 0.50 0.78 -6.63
N LYS A 49 0.17 1.57 -5.60
CA LYS A 49 -1.16 2.18 -5.44
C LYS A 49 -1.32 3.52 -6.19
N LEU A 50 -0.21 4.21 -6.47
CA LEU A 50 -0.17 5.55 -7.04
C LEU A 50 0.71 5.62 -8.30
N ALA A 51 0.92 4.52 -9.01
CA ALA A 51 1.62 4.57 -10.29
C ALA A 51 0.78 3.86 -11.34
N ASP A 52 0.36 4.62 -12.36
CA ASP A 52 -0.32 4.05 -13.51
C ASP A 52 0.69 3.22 -14.33
N ARG A 53 0.28 2.00 -14.68
CA ARG A 53 1.08 1.03 -15.45
C ARG A 53 0.33 0.56 -16.71
N GLN A 54 -0.75 1.25 -17.06
CA GLN A 54 -1.49 1.01 -18.28
C GLN A 54 -0.65 1.39 -19.50
N SER A 55 -1.03 0.86 -20.66
CA SER A 55 -0.47 1.34 -21.93
C SER A 55 -0.91 2.78 -22.17
N TYR A 56 -0.12 3.53 -22.93
CA TYR A 56 -0.42 4.93 -23.25
C TYR A 56 -1.87 5.13 -23.79
N PRO A 57 -2.38 4.32 -24.74
CA PRO A 57 -3.75 4.50 -25.22
C PRO A 57 -4.82 4.25 -24.15
N MET A 58 -4.56 3.34 -23.21
CA MET A 58 -5.49 3.08 -22.10
C MET A 58 -5.49 4.22 -21.09
N TRP A 59 -4.31 4.73 -20.73
CA TRP A 59 -4.16 5.89 -19.86
C TRP A 59 -4.84 7.13 -20.46
N GLU A 60 -4.65 7.37 -21.76
CA GLU A 60 -5.28 8.48 -22.48
C GLU A 60 -6.80 8.37 -22.47
N LYS A 61 -7.34 7.19 -22.80
CA LYS A 61 -8.78 6.92 -22.71
C LYS A 61 -9.32 7.03 -21.28
N GLY A 62 -8.48 6.78 -20.28
CA GLY A 62 -8.80 6.88 -18.85
C GLY A 62 -8.80 8.30 -18.30
N GLY A 63 -8.57 9.32 -19.14
CA GLY A 63 -8.56 10.72 -18.75
C GLY A 63 -7.17 11.27 -18.42
N SER A 64 -6.11 10.55 -18.79
CA SER A 64 -4.73 11.04 -18.74
C SER A 64 -4.30 11.61 -17.40
N LYS A 65 -4.75 10.99 -16.30
CA LYS A 65 -4.49 11.50 -14.95
C LYS A 65 -2.98 11.49 -14.68
N ASP A 66 -2.49 12.62 -14.17
CA ASP A 66 -1.14 12.67 -13.62
C ASP A 66 -1.10 12.07 -12.20
N LEU A 67 0.11 11.98 -11.66
CA LEU A 67 0.35 11.43 -10.34
C LEU A 67 -0.38 12.21 -9.23
N PHE A 68 -0.49 13.53 -9.37
CA PHE A 68 -1.08 14.38 -8.34
C PHE A 68 -2.60 14.22 -8.29
N ALA A 69 -3.25 14.17 -9.46
CA ALA A 69 -4.67 13.89 -9.58
C ALA A 69 -5.02 12.53 -8.94
N MET A 70 -4.24 11.49 -9.23
CA MET A 70 -4.41 10.18 -8.61
C MET A 70 -4.23 10.23 -7.08
N ALA A 71 -3.26 11.00 -6.59
CA ALA A 71 -3.01 11.14 -5.16
C ALA A 71 -4.16 11.87 -4.45
N GLU A 72 -4.70 12.94 -5.04
CA GLU A 72 -5.83 13.69 -4.49
C GLU A 72 -7.08 12.82 -4.37
N GLU A 73 -7.39 12.05 -5.40
CA GLU A 73 -8.51 11.09 -5.37
C GLU A 73 -8.33 10.05 -4.27
N ARG A 74 -7.12 9.50 -4.13
CA ARG A 74 -6.82 8.52 -3.10
C ARG A 74 -6.94 9.11 -1.69
N VAL A 75 -6.55 10.36 -1.49
CA VAL A 75 -6.73 11.06 -0.20
C VAL A 75 -8.21 11.18 0.14
N LYS A 76 -9.03 11.65 -0.82
CA LYS A 76 -10.48 11.76 -0.63
C LYS A 76 -11.12 10.41 -0.28
N GLU A 77 -10.71 9.34 -0.97
CA GLU A 77 -11.18 7.98 -0.70
C GLU A 77 -10.81 7.52 0.72
N ILE A 78 -9.57 7.72 1.15
CA ILE A 78 -9.12 7.33 2.49
C ILE A 78 -9.91 8.10 3.56
N LEU A 79 -10.05 9.42 3.42
CA LEU A 79 -10.79 10.24 4.38
C LEU A 79 -12.27 9.85 4.48
N ALA A 80 -12.87 9.41 3.37
CA ALA A 80 -14.28 9.00 3.34
C ALA A 80 -14.51 7.58 3.90
N THR A 81 -13.52 6.68 3.80
CA THR A 81 -13.73 5.24 4.05
C THR A 81 -12.96 4.69 5.26
N HIS A 82 -11.90 5.37 5.69
CA HIS A 82 -11.07 4.87 6.79
C HIS A 82 -11.79 5.02 8.12
N GLN A 83 -12.02 3.89 8.80
CA GLN A 83 -12.49 3.84 10.17
C GLN A 83 -11.31 3.52 11.07
N PRO A 84 -10.82 4.49 11.88
CA PRO A 84 -9.75 4.22 12.82
C PRO A 84 -10.24 3.23 13.89
N THR A 85 -9.32 2.40 14.39
CA THR A 85 -9.62 1.57 15.55
C THR A 85 -9.83 2.50 16.76
N PRO A 86 -11.00 2.44 17.43
CA PRO A 86 -11.27 3.32 18.56
C PRO A 86 -10.34 2.99 19.72
N LEU A 87 -10.05 4.01 20.53
CA LEU A 87 -9.34 3.81 21.79
C LEU A 87 -10.24 3.05 22.77
N PRO A 88 -9.64 2.30 23.72
CA PRO A 88 -10.37 1.84 24.90
C PRO A 88 -11.06 3.01 25.61
N GLU A 89 -12.29 2.79 26.08
CA GLU A 89 -13.15 3.83 26.64
C GLU A 89 -12.53 4.54 27.86
N ASP A 90 -11.75 3.81 28.66
CA ASP A 90 -11.01 4.34 29.79
C ASP A 90 -9.89 5.31 29.36
N GLN A 91 -9.18 4.99 28.29
CA GLN A 91 -8.12 5.84 27.74
C GLN A 91 -8.70 7.08 27.05
N ASP A 92 -9.80 6.93 26.32
CA ASP A 92 -10.47 8.03 25.63
C ASP A 92 -10.98 9.09 26.64
N ARG A 93 -11.62 8.62 27.72
CA ARG A 93 -12.05 9.50 28.83
C ARG A 93 -10.89 10.21 29.52
N GLU A 94 -9.76 9.53 29.69
CA GLU A 94 -8.60 10.14 30.32
C GLU A 94 -7.96 11.21 29.42
N LEU A 95 -7.94 10.99 28.11
CA LEU A 95 -7.50 12.01 27.15
C LEU A 95 -8.40 13.26 27.21
N ASP A 96 -9.72 13.08 27.29
CA ASP A 96 -10.66 14.21 27.44
C ASP A 96 -10.39 15.01 28.73
N ASN A 97 -10.08 14.32 29.84
CA ASN A 97 -9.73 14.98 31.09
C ASN A 97 -8.44 15.81 30.94
N ILE A 98 -7.39 15.21 30.36
CA ILE A 98 -6.10 15.88 30.13
C ILE A 98 -6.27 17.11 29.23
N LEU A 99 -7.06 16.99 28.16
CA LEU A 99 -7.34 18.11 27.24
C LEU A 99 -8.05 19.26 27.96
N ARG A 100 -9.06 18.96 28.78
CA ARG A 100 -9.77 19.98 29.56
C ARG A 100 -8.85 20.70 30.53
N GLU A 101 -8.00 19.96 31.26
CA GLU A 101 -7.03 20.55 32.19
C GLU A 101 -6.03 21.46 31.46
N ALA A 102 -5.54 21.04 30.30
CA ALA A 102 -4.64 21.83 29.47
C ALA A 102 -5.31 23.12 29.00
N GLU A 103 -6.55 23.05 28.49
CA GLU A 103 -7.30 24.25 28.09
C GLU A 103 -7.48 25.24 29.24
N GLU A 104 -7.85 24.76 30.42
CA GLU A 104 -8.02 25.63 31.59
C GLU A 104 -6.71 26.29 32.01
N TYR A 105 -5.62 25.54 32.00
CA TYR A 105 -4.29 26.05 32.33
C TYR A 105 -3.86 27.16 31.36
N TYR A 106 -4.02 26.95 30.05
CA TYR A 106 -3.63 27.93 29.04
C TYR A 106 -4.55 29.16 29.02
N LYS A 107 -5.86 29.00 29.24
CA LYS A 107 -6.79 30.13 29.45
C LYS A 107 -6.40 30.98 30.66
N LYS A 108 -6.04 30.35 31.78
CA LYS A 108 -5.56 31.07 32.98
C LYS A 108 -4.25 31.84 32.74
N LYS A 109 -3.42 31.40 31.81
CA LYS A 109 -2.19 32.10 31.40
C LYS A 109 -2.39 33.12 30.26
N GLY A 110 -3.59 33.22 29.67
CA GLY A 110 -3.90 34.13 28.57
C GLY A 110 -3.22 33.76 27.25
N TRP A 111 -2.90 32.48 27.05
CA TRP A 111 -2.27 31.97 25.82
C TRP A 111 -3.28 31.32 24.86
N LEU A 112 -4.54 31.23 25.29
CA LEU A 112 -5.72 30.74 24.58
C LEU A 112 -6.85 31.74 24.83
#